data_AF-A0A6N2CU74-F1
#
_entry.id   AF-A0A6N2CU74-F1
#
_cell.length_a   1.000
_cell.length_b   1.000
_cell.length_c   1.000
_cell.angle_alpha   90.00
_cell.angle_beta   90.00
_cell.angle_gamma   90.00
#
_symmetry.space_group_name_H-M   'P 1'
#
loop_
_entity.id
_entity.type
_entity.pdbx_description
1 polymer ?
#
loop_
_entity_poly.entity_id
_entity_poly.type
_entity_poly.pdbx_seq_one_letter_code
_entity_poly.pdbx_strand_id
1 'polypeptide(L)'
;MDDLRAEILSASLRSDIMDELFRRNESLIREKDDQIQELQTVLQRFNRLDDLSREVFRELVIQYPEVTGFSLGLMTIHEDENLPPENITTALINTTEKPMERKNTFERWLRVRLNEDDIRFVYIE
;
A
#
# COMPACT_ATOMS: atom_id res chain seq x y z
N MET A 1 60.87 -7.07 22.02
CA MET A 1 59.91 -8.17 22.27
C MET A 1 58.56 -7.61 22.71
N ASP A 2 58.52 -6.62 23.61
CA ASP A 2 57.24 -6.02 24.06
C ASP A 2 56.57 -5.11 23.02
N ASP A 3 57.31 -4.31 22.25
CA ASP A 3 56.72 -3.49 21.16
C ASP A 3 56.07 -4.33 20.05
N LEU A 4 56.70 -5.45 19.67
CA LEU A 4 56.16 -6.34 18.64
C LEU A 4 54.83 -6.99 19.08
N ARG A 5 54.68 -7.26 20.38
CA ARG A 5 53.44 -7.81 20.97
C ARG A 5 52.34 -6.75 21.03
N ALA A 6 52.69 -5.52 21.38
CA ALA A 6 51.74 -4.40 21.37
C ALA A 6 51.23 -4.10 19.94
N GLU A 7 52.11 -4.19 18.94
CA GLU A 7 51.75 -3.97 17.55
C GLU A 7 50.82 -5.07 17.01
N ILE A 8 51.12 -6.34 17.28
CA ILE A 8 50.26 -7.49 16.92
C ILE A 8 48.89 -7.40 17.61
N LEU A 9 48.85 -7.02 18.89
CA LEU A 9 47.60 -6.83 19.62
C LEU A 9 46.75 -5.68 19.02
N SER A 10 47.39 -4.58 18.61
CA SER A 10 46.72 -3.46 17.95
C SER A 10 46.18 -3.82 16.55
N ALA A 11 46.89 -4.69 15.83
CA ALA A 11 46.46 -5.19 14.53
C ALA A 11 45.28 -6.15 14.66
N SER A 12 45.32 -7.07 15.64
CA SER A 12 44.22 -7.97 15.97
C SER A 12 42.97 -7.18 16.37
N LEU A 13 43.11 -6.23 17.29
CA LEU A 13 41.98 -5.39 17.73
C LEU A 13 41.36 -4.60 16.57
N ARG A 14 42.18 -4.06 15.65
CA ARG A 14 41.67 -3.40 14.44
C ARG A 14 40.95 -4.36 13.51
N SER A 15 41.44 -5.59 13.35
CA SER A 15 40.78 -6.62 12.56
C SER A 15 39.43 -6.99 13.16
N ASP A 16 39.37 -7.22 14.46
CA ASP A 16 38.14 -7.59 15.17
C ASP A 16 37.09 -6.47 15.09
N ILE A 17 37.51 -5.21 15.27
CA ILE A 17 36.63 -4.03 15.10
C ILE A 17 36.12 -3.95 13.65
N MET A 18 36.99 -4.17 12.66
CA MET A 18 36.56 -4.14 11.26
C MET A 18 35.54 -5.24 10.96
N ASP A 19 35.79 -6.47 11.43
CA ASP A 19 34.85 -7.58 11.26
C ASP A 19 33.51 -7.31 11.94
N GLU A 20 33.50 -6.71 13.13
CA GLU A 20 32.27 -6.30 13.81
C GLU A 20 31.52 -5.20 13.03
N LEU A 21 32.24 -4.20 12.53
CA LEU A 21 31.66 -3.14 11.69
C LEU A 21 31.09 -3.71 10.39
N PHE A 22 31.77 -4.65 9.74
CA PHE A 22 31.28 -5.32 8.54
C PHE A 22 29.99 -6.10 8.82
N ARG A 23 29.95 -6.92 9.87
CA ARG A 23 28.75 -7.68 10.26
C ARG A 23 27.58 -6.76 10.61
N ARG A 24 27.86 -5.66 11.30
CA ARG A 24 26.84 -4.66 11.63
C ARG A 24 26.29 -3.98 10.38
N ASN A 25 27.16 -3.60 9.45
CA ASN A 25 26.75 -2.99 8.19
C ASN A 25 25.92 -3.96 7.34
N GLU A 26 26.34 -5.23 7.24
CA GLU A 26 25.58 -6.25 6.51
C GLU A 26 24.19 -6.45 7.13
N SER A 27 24.09 -6.47 8.47
CA SER A 27 22.81 -6.59 9.16
C SER A 27 21.90 -5.38 8.90
N LEU A 28 22.45 -4.17 8.94
CA LEU A 28 21.70 -2.94 8.62
C LEU A 28 21.23 -2.91 7.17
N ILE A 29 22.06 -3.36 6.23
CA ILE A 29 21.69 -3.44 4.81
C ILE A 29 20.51 -4.41 4.63
N ARG A 30 20.59 -5.60 5.23
CA ARG A 30 19.48 -6.58 5.16
C ARG A 30 18.18 -6.03 5.75
N GLU A 31 18.23 -5.39 6.91
CA GLU A 31 17.04 -4.77 7.52
C GLU A 31 16.43 -3.70 6.60
N LYS A 32 17.26 -2.92 5.92
CA LYS A 32 16.80 -1.92 4.95
C LYS A 32 16.20 -2.55 3.69
N ASP A 33 16.80 -3.63 3.19
CA ASP A 33 16.26 -4.36 2.04
C ASP A 33 14.89 -4.98 2.38
N ASP A 34 14.72 -5.53 3.57
CA ASP A 34 13.43 -6.06 4.04
C ASP A 34 12.36 -4.96 4.12
N GLN A 35 12.71 -3.79 4.68
CA GLN A 35 11.83 -2.61 4.71
C GLN A 35 11.45 -2.15 3.30
N ILE A 36 12.41 -2.14 2.36
CA ILE A 36 12.16 -1.77 0.97
C ILE A 36 11.18 -2.75 0.32
N GLN A 37 11.34 -4.05 0.52
CA GLN A 37 10.44 -5.07 -0.04
C GLN A 37 9.01 -4.94 0.49
N GLU A 38 8.85 -4.66 1.78
CA GLU A 38 7.54 -4.42 2.39
C GLU A 38 6.87 -3.19 1.76
N LEU A 39 7.58 -2.07 1.66
CA LEU A 39 7.08 -0.84 1.04
C LEU A 39 6.75 -1.04 -0.44
N GLN A 40 7.58 -1.76 -1.20
CA GLN A 40 7.30 -2.10 -2.59
C GLN A 40 6.02 -2.92 -2.73
N THR A 41 5.79 -3.87 -1.83
CA THR A 41 4.57 -4.69 -1.81
C THR A 41 3.33 -3.84 -1.60
N VAL A 42 3.39 -2.86 -0.68
CA VAL A 42 2.30 -1.91 -0.44
C VAL A 42 2.05 -1.04 -1.68
N LEU A 43 3.09 -0.48 -2.28
CA LEU A 43 2.97 0.32 -3.50
C LEU A 43 2.38 -0.47 -4.68
N GLN A 44 2.77 -1.73 -4.83
CA GLN A 44 2.17 -2.61 -5.86
C GLN A 44 0.68 -2.85 -5.63
N ARG A 45 0.18 -2.82 -4.39
CA ARG A 45 -1.27 -2.89 -4.13
C ARG A 45 -1.98 -1.62 -4.60
N PHE A 46 -1.43 -0.45 -4.28
CA PHE A 46 -1.99 0.84 -4.75
C PHE A 46 -2.01 0.95 -6.28
N ASN A 47 -0.90 0.58 -6.95
CA ASN A 47 -0.85 0.62 -8.41
C ASN A 47 -1.88 -0.33 -9.05
N ARG A 48 -2.07 -1.53 -8.48
CA ARG A 48 -3.09 -2.49 -8.95
C ARG A 48 -4.50 -1.94 -8.80
N LEU A 49 -4.80 -1.23 -7.71
CA LEU A 49 -6.11 -0.59 -7.51
C LEU A 49 -6.35 0.53 -8.52
N ASP A 50 -5.34 1.32 -8.83
CA ASP A 50 -5.43 2.38 -9.85
C ASP A 50 -5.64 1.81 -11.26
N ASP A 51 -4.93 0.73 -11.61
CA ASP A 51 -5.15 0.00 -12.85
C ASP A 51 -6.57 -0.58 -12.95
N LEU A 52 -7.04 -1.22 -11.87
CA LEU A 52 -8.40 -1.76 -11.78
C LEU A 52 -9.46 -0.65 -11.85
N SER A 53 -9.21 0.47 -11.19
CA SER A 53 -10.06 1.67 -11.23
C SER A 53 -10.25 2.17 -12.65
N ARG A 54 -9.15 2.30 -13.42
CA ARG A 54 -9.20 2.68 -14.84
C ARG A 54 -9.98 1.68 -15.69
N GLU A 55 -9.78 0.39 -15.45
CA GLU A 55 -10.48 -0.66 -16.21
C GLU A 55 -11.98 -0.61 -15.98
N VAL A 56 -12.40 -0.57 -14.71
CA VAL A 56 -13.81 -0.50 -14.32
C VAL A 56 -14.44 0.80 -14.80
N PHE A 57 -13.75 1.94 -14.73
CA PHE A 57 -14.27 3.20 -15.24
C PHE A 57 -14.65 3.14 -16.74
N ARG A 58 -13.83 2.48 -17.56
CA ARG A 58 -14.16 2.31 -19.00
C ARG A 58 -15.44 1.51 -19.21
N GLU A 59 -15.69 0.50 -18.37
CA GLU A 59 -16.93 -0.27 -18.40
C GLU A 59 -18.13 0.56 -17.91
N LEU A 60 -17.91 1.36 -16.87
CA LEU A 60 -18.93 2.20 -16.26
C LEU A 60 -19.48 3.26 -17.20
N VAL A 61 -18.61 3.99 -17.91
CA VAL A 61 -19.06 5.04 -18.86
C VAL A 61 -19.95 4.48 -19.97
N ILE A 62 -19.80 3.20 -20.32
CA ILE A 62 -20.64 2.53 -21.33
C ILE A 62 -21.98 2.08 -20.75
N GLN A 63 -21.98 1.51 -19.55
CA GLN A 63 -23.18 0.92 -18.93
C GLN A 63 -24.04 1.93 -18.15
N TYR A 64 -23.40 2.98 -17.63
CA TYR A 64 -23.96 4.02 -16.78
C TYR A 64 -23.42 5.39 -17.23
N PRO A 65 -23.95 5.95 -18.35
CA PRO A 65 -23.50 7.22 -18.90
C PRO A 65 -23.58 8.41 -17.93
N GLU A 66 -24.39 8.29 -16.88
CA GLU A 66 -24.50 9.26 -15.79
C GLU A 66 -23.24 9.35 -14.92
N VAL A 67 -22.36 8.34 -14.96
CA VAL A 67 -21.09 8.31 -14.21
C VAL A 67 -20.01 9.03 -15.00
N THR A 68 -19.56 10.17 -14.49
CA THR A 68 -18.53 11.02 -15.12
C THR A 68 -17.13 10.79 -14.58
N GLY A 69 -17.03 10.14 -13.42
CA GLY A 69 -15.75 9.83 -12.80
C GLY A 69 -15.87 8.67 -11.84
N PHE A 70 -14.79 7.93 -11.69
CA PHE A 70 -14.70 6.79 -10.80
C PHE A 70 -13.27 6.67 -10.26
N SER A 71 -13.15 6.33 -8.98
CA SER A 71 -11.88 5.97 -8.37
C SER A 71 -12.05 4.86 -7.34
N LEU A 72 -11.08 3.95 -7.26
CA LEU A 72 -10.97 2.97 -6.18
C LEU A 72 -9.77 3.29 -5.31
N GLY A 73 -9.98 3.22 -4.00
CA GLY A 73 -8.92 3.42 -3.02
C GLY A 73 -9.14 2.59 -1.77
N LEU A 74 -8.07 2.49 -0.97
CA LEU A 74 -8.15 1.99 0.40
C LEU A 74 -8.24 3.20 1.32
N MET A 75 -9.30 3.24 2.11
CA MET A 75 -9.48 4.26 3.14
C MET A 75 -9.30 3.61 4.50
N THR A 76 -8.45 4.22 5.32
CA THR A 76 -8.27 3.83 6.71
C THR A 76 -9.36 4.51 7.55
N ILE A 77 -10.19 3.72 8.22
CA ILE A 77 -11.23 4.23 9.12
C ILE A 77 -10.73 4.13 10.57
N HIS A 78 -10.93 5.21 11.31
CA HIS A 78 -10.64 5.31 12.74
C HIS A 78 -11.96 5.50 13.48
N GLU A 79 -12.48 4.45 14.12
CA GLU A 79 -13.79 4.48 14.79
C GLU A 79 -13.70 4.72 16.31
N ASP A 80 -12.65 4.24 16.98
CA ASP A 80 -12.38 4.39 18.42
C ASP A 80 -10.86 4.48 18.65
N GLU A 81 -10.40 5.24 19.65
CA GLU A 81 -8.98 5.30 20.03
C GLU A 81 -8.41 3.93 20.45
N ASN A 82 -9.27 3.01 20.89
CA ASN A 82 -8.87 1.68 21.37
C ASN A 82 -8.95 0.58 20.30
N LEU A 83 -9.53 0.87 19.12
CA LEU A 83 -9.65 -0.10 18.04
C LEU A 83 -8.53 0.08 17.02
N PRO A 84 -7.93 -1.02 16.51
CA PRO A 84 -6.96 -0.91 15.44
C PRO A 84 -7.64 -0.31 14.19
N PRO A 85 -6.95 0.58 13.46
CA PRO A 85 -7.48 1.16 12.23
C PRO A 85 -7.78 0.06 11.21
N GLU A 86 -8.97 0.13 10.61
CA GLU A 86 -9.41 -0.81 9.58
C GLU A 86 -9.24 -0.19 8.19
N ASN A 87 -8.72 -0.97 7.24
CA ASN A 87 -8.61 -0.53 5.85
C ASN A 87 -9.80 -1.06 5.07
N ILE A 88 -10.61 -0.15 4.55
CA ILE A 88 -11.83 -0.48 3.81
C ILE A 88 -11.70 0.00 2.36
N THR A 89 -12.08 -0.87 1.43
CA THR A 89 -12.14 -0.53 0.01
C THR A 89 -13.25 0.48 -0.21
N THR A 90 -12.89 1.61 -0.80
CA THR A 90 -13.81 2.72 -1.07
C THR A 90 -13.86 3.00 -2.56
N ALA A 91 -15.09 3.03 -3.09
CA ALA A 91 -15.39 3.44 -4.43
C ALA A 91 -15.92 4.89 -4.40
N LEU A 92 -15.20 5.77 -5.08
CA LEU A 92 -15.56 7.15 -5.31
C LEU A 92 -16.25 7.25 -6.68
N ILE A 93 -17.45 7.82 -6.71
CA ILE A 93 -18.27 7.91 -7.92
C ILE A 93 -18.69 9.35 -8.13
N ASN A 94 -18.29 9.93 -9.26
CA ASN A 94 -18.82 11.22 -9.72
C ASN A 94 -19.97 10.93 -10.68
N THR A 95 -21.12 11.58 -10.44
CA THR A 95 -22.34 11.37 -11.21
C THR A 95 -22.97 12.71 -11.55
N THR A 96 -23.49 12.86 -12.77
CA THR A 96 -24.21 14.09 -13.19
C THR A 96 -25.60 14.18 -12.59
N GLU A 97 -26.16 13.05 -12.15
CA GLU A 97 -27.52 12.99 -11.58
C GLU A 97 -27.48 12.45 -10.15
N LYS A 98 -28.15 13.16 -9.23
CA LYS A 98 -28.43 12.70 -7.87
C LYS A 98 -29.92 12.83 -7.54
N PRO A 99 -30.58 11.74 -7.08
CA PRO A 99 -30.02 10.39 -6.89
C PRO A 99 -29.89 9.63 -8.22
N MET A 100 -28.87 8.77 -8.34
CA MET A 100 -28.75 7.83 -9.44
C MET A 100 -29.94 6.85 -9.41
N GLU A 101 -30.79 6.85 -10.44
CA GLU A 101 -32.02 6.02 -10.46
C GLU A 101 -31.72 4.53 -10.25
N ARG A 102 -30.62 4.04 -10.83
CA ARG A 102 -30.20 2.63 -10.80
C ARG A 102 -29.17 2.31 -9.72
N LYS A 103 -29.06 3.15 -8.66
CA LYS A 103 -28.05 3.04 -7.60
C LYS A 103 -27.85 1.61 -7.06
N ASN A 104 -28.92 0.94 -6.64
CA ASN A 104 -28.81 -0.41 -6.03
C ASN A 104 -28.29 -1.46 -7.02
N THR A 105 -28.67 -1.36 -8.29
CA THR A 105 -28.20 -2.27 -9.34
C THR A 105 -26.74 -1.99 -9.68
N PHE A 106 -26.37 -0.71 -9.73
CA PHE A 106 -24.99 -0.25 -9.93
C PHE A 106 -24.06 -0.74 -8.81
N GLU A 107 -24.42 -0.53 -7.53
CA GLU A 107 -23.61 -0.97 -6.40
C GLU A 107 -23.43 -2.50 -6.39
N ARG A 108 -24.50 -3.24 -6.71
CA ARG A 108 -24.42 -4.71 -6.81
C ARG A 108 -23.51 -5.15 -7.95
N TRP A 109 -23.63 -4.51 -9.10
CA TRP A 109 -22.75 -4.79 -10.24
C TRP A 109 -21.28 -4.54 -9.87
N LEU A 110 -20.98 -3.43 -9.18
CA LEU A 110 -19.62 -3.11 -8.73
C LEU A 110 -19.06 -4.14 -7.74
N ARG A 111 -19.85 -4.57 -6.75
CA ARG A 111 -19.42 -5.65 -5.82
C ARG A 111 -19.04 -6.92 -6.55
N VAL A 112 -19.86 -7.34 -7.51
CA VAL A 112 -19.58 -8.53 -8.34
C VAL A 112 -18.35 -8.32 -9.21
N ARG A 113 -18.22 -7.14 -9.84
CA ARG A 113 -17.11 -6.82 -10.75
C ARG A 113 -15.76 -6.76 -10.03
N LEU A 114 -15.76 -6.29 -8.79
CA LEU A 114 -14.57 -6.18 -7.95
C LEU A 114 -14.32 -7.44 -7.12
N ASN A 115 -15.27 -8.38 -7.10
CA ASN A 115 -15.25 -9.58 -6.26
C ASN A 115 -15.03 -9.24 -4.78
N GLU A 116 -15.67 -8.16 -4.33
CA GLU A 116 -15.55 -7.59 -2.98
C GLU A 116 -16.95 -7.17 -2.51
N ASP A 117 -17.38 -7.70 -1.37
CA ASP A 117 -18.70 -7.38 -0.82
C ASP A 117 -18.67 -6.11 0.05
N ASP A 118 -17.55 -5.89 0.75
CA ASP A 118 -17.36 -4.77 1.66
C ASP A 118 -16.72 -3.57 0.95
N ILE A 119 -17.56 -2.89 0.17
CA ILE A 119 -17.20 -1.67 -0.53
C ILE A 119 -18.03 -0.51 0.02
N ARG A 120 -17.34 0.55 0.43
CA ARG A 120 -17.97 1.83 0.77
C ARG A 120 -18.13 2.68 -0.49
N PHE A 121 -19.36 3.07 -0.80
CA PHE A 121 -19.65 3.92 -1.95
C PHE A 121 -19.79 5.39 -1.52
N VAL A 122 -19.02 6.27 -2.14
CA VAL A 122 -19.06 7.72 -1.90
C VAL A 122 -19.40 8.42 -3.20
N TYR A 123 -20.53 9.13 -3.21
CA TYR A 123 -21.01 9.84 -4.40
C TYR A 123 -20.68 11.33 -4.32
N ILE A 124 -19.86 11.82 -5.25
CA ILE A 124 -19.49 13.23 -5.40
C ILE A 124 -20.27 13.83 -6.59
N GLU A 125 -20.52 15.13 -6.51
CA GLU A 125 -21.13 15.95 -7.57
C GLU A 125 -20.03 16.67 -8.37
#